data_AF-A0A7V3XLH9-F1
#
_entry.id   AF-A0A7V3XLH9-F1
#
_cell.length_a   1.000
_cell.length_b   1.000
_cell.length_c   1.000
_cell.angle_alpha   90.00
_cell.angle_beta   90.00
_cell.angle_gamma   90.00
#
_symmetry.space_group_name_H-M   'P 1'
#
loop_
_entity.id
_entity.type
_entity.pdbx_description
1 polymer ?
#
loop_
_entity_poly.entity_id
_entity_poly.type
_entity_poly.pdbx_seq_one_letter_code
_entity_poly.pdbx_strand_id
1 'polypeptide(L)'
;MGRAQTGTLRGRAVRRAARPGTRSCGERAWPATGQEIAPRRARIAGVRSRPALLLVLAAILLAAPAGAQQLPIFDAHIHYSEPDWDALTPERALSILARANVFRAIVSSTPDDGTVRLYERAPRGIVPFLRPYRSAVDGATWARDPAVAAYVEERLKRGIYRGIGEFHLGAADVEAPVVKRIAALAEQHGLFLHAHADDVTIEKLATLYPKVRLLWAHAGMTASPATVGRLLDRFPMLWAELSLRSDVAPGGTLDPAWGALIVRHADRFLVGTDTWTTSRWESVRESIRETQHWLLQLPRDVAEKVAFGNGDRLFPTP
;
A
#
# COMPACT_ATOMS: atom_id res chain seq x y z
N MET A 1 -4.17 -33.12 45.68
CA MET A 1 -3.70 -34.29 44.89
C MET A 1 -3.39 -33.79 43.48
N GLY A 2 -2.33 -34.19 42.78
CA GLY A 2 -1.21 -35.07 43.16
C GLY A 2 0.10 -34.60 42.51
N ARG A 3 1.24 -35.18 42.92
CA ARG A 3 2.56 -34.91 42.31
C ARG A 3 2.84 -35.94 41.20
N ALA A 4 3.59 -35.54 40.18
CA ALA A 4 4.37 -36.46 39.34
C ALA A 4 5.87 -36.28 39.67
N GLN A 5 6.63 -37.37 39.74
CA GLN A 5 8.05 -37.37 40.09
C GLN A 5 8.95 -37.80 38.92
N THR A 6 10.22 -37.46 39.06
CA THR A 6 11.34 -37.74 38.16
C THR A 6 11.61 -39.23 37.93
N GLY A 7 11.99 -39.59 36.70
CA GLY A 7 12.73 -40.81 36.37
C GLY A 7 13.89 -40.48 35.41
N THR A 8 15.07 -41.08 35.60
CA THR A 8 16.31 -40.76 34.85
C THR A 8 17.09 -42.02 34.46
N LEU A 9 18.28 -41.82 33.84
CA LEU A 9 19.34 -42.80 33.50
C LEU A 9 19.16 -43.51 32.13
N ARG A 10 20.21 -43.80 31.34
CA ARG A 10 21.64 -43.37 31.34
C ARG A 10 22.29 -43.68 29.97
N GLY A 11 23.30 -42.90 29.55
CA GLY A 11 24.19 -43.23 28.42
C GLY A 11 25.52 -42.47 28.50
N ARG A 12 26.66 -43.17 28.48
CA ARG A 12 28.03 -42.58 28.60
C ARG A 12 28.49 -42.00 27.24
N ALA A 13 29.22 -40.89 27.08
CA ALA A 13 30.26 -40.19 27.87
C ALA A 13 31.71 -40.73 27.70
N VAL A 14 32.72 -39.87 27.97
CA VAL A 14 34.20 -39.98 27.69
C VAL A 14 34.57 -39.49 26.26
N ARG A 15 35.55 -38.60 25.99
CA ARG A 15 36.43 -37.70 26.80
C ARG A 15 36.91 -36.48 25.95
N ARG A 16 37.86 -35.67 26.47
CA ARG A 16 38.59 -34.57 25.78
C ARG A 16 40.06 -34.50 26.30
N ALA A 17 41.01 -34.06 25.45
CA ALA A 17 42.32 -33.43 25.74
C ALA A 17 43.12 -33.25 24.41
N ALA A 18 44.12 -32.37 24.20
CA ALA A 18 44.51 -31.05 24.76
C ALA A 18 45.56 -30.36 23.81
N ARG A 19 45.94 -29.09 24.06
CA ARG A 19 47.11 -28.34 23.45
C ARG A 19 48.22 -28.19 24.53
N PRO A 20 49.45 -27.60 24.32
CA PRO A 20 50.22 -27.11 23.14
C PRO A 20 51.60 -27.86 22.99
N GLY A 21 52.71 -27.42 22.33
CA GLY A 21 52.97 -26.40 21.29
C GLY A 21 54.28 -25.56 21.43
N THR A 22 54.90 -25.17 20.30
CA THR A 22 56.00 -24.17 20.06
C THR A 22 57.51 -24.57 20.15
N ARG A 23 58.35 -23.87 19.34
CA ARG A 23 59.84 -23.72 19.33
C ARG A 23 60.73 -24.89 18.82
N SER A 24 61.99 -24.72 18.35
CA SER A 24 62.65 -23.67 17.51
C SER A 24 64.15 -24.01 17.15
N CYS A 25 64.58 -23.71 15.91
CA CYS A 25 65.96 -23.33 15.44
C CYS A 25 67.21 -24.24 15.58
N GLY A 26 68.12 -24.11 14.58
CA GLY A 26 69.50 -24.64 14.45
C GLY A 26 69.82 -24.96 12.97
N GLU A 27 70.67 -24.23 12.22
CA GLU A 27 72.16 -24.15 12.25
C GLU A 27 72.88 -25.48 11.93
N ARG A 28 73.82 -25.64 10.98
CA ARG A 28 74.52 -24.78 9.96
C ARG A 28 74.69 -25.65 8.66
N ALA A 29 75.49 -25.42 7.59
CA ALA A 29 76.65 -24.56 7.28
C ALA A 29 76.76 -24.28 5.74
N TRP A 30 77.97 -23.99 5.21
CA TRP A 30 78.31 -23.74 3.78
C TRP A 30 79.68 -24.40 3.46
N PRO A 31 80.08 -24.58 2.17
CA PRO A 31 81.01 -23.61 1.57
C PRO A 31 80.80 -23.37 0.05
N ALA A 32 81.51 -22.38 -0.52
CA ALA A 32 81.22 -21.79 -1.82
C ALA A 32 82.12 -22.27 -2.98
N THR A 33 81.60 -22.11 -4.20
CA THR A 33 82.37 -21.75 -5.42
C THR A 33 81.48 -20.85 -6.29
N GLY A 34 82.08 -19.93 -7.03
CA GLY A 34 81.35 -18.97 -7.87
C GLY A 34 81.80 -19.01 -9.33
N GLN A 35 80.92 -18.56 -10.23
CA GLN A 35 81.30 -18.16 -11.59
C GLN A 35 80.34 -17.08 -12.10
N GLU A 36 80.91 -16.10 -12.80
CA GLU A 36 80.22 -14.91 -13.29
C GLU A 36 79.85 -15.09 -14.77
N ILE A 37 78.57 -14.94 -15.13
CA ILE A 37 78.09 -15.08 -16.51
C ILE A 37 77.11 -13.94 -16.84
N ALA A 38 77.40 -13.23 -17.93
CA ALA A 38 76.70 -12.00 -18.32
C ALA A 38 75.23 -12.22 -18.77
N PRO A 39 74.33 -11.25 -18.54
CA PRO A 39 72.91 -11.39 -18.85
C PRO A 39 72.63 -11.33 -20.36
N ARG A 40 72.25 -12.47 -20.95
CA ARG A 40 71.64 -12.50 -22.29
C ARG A 40 70.25 -11.84 -22.25
N ARG A 41 70.07 -10.74 -23.01
CA ARG A 41 68.77 -10.06 -23.14
C ARG A 41 67.73 -10.97 -23.80
N ALA A 42 66.76 -11.46 -23.03
CA ALA A 42 65.56 -12.08 -23.57
C ALA A 42 64.70 -11.02 -24.28
N ARG A 43 64.32 -11.26 -25.54
CA ARG A 43 63.33 -10.44 -26.24
C ARG A 43 61.93 -10.82 -25.75
N ILE A 44 61.29 -9.96 -24.96
CA ILE A 44 59.86 -10.10 -24.66
C ILE A 44 59.08 -9.88 -25.97
N ALA A 45 58.37 -10.90 -26.42
CA ALA A 45 57.48 -10.77 -27.57
C ALA A 45 56.28 -9.88 -27.18
N GLY A 46 56.02 -8.83 -27.95
CA GLY A 46 54.96 -7.88 -27.65
C GLY A 46 53.57 -8.53 -27.68
N VAL A 47 52.89 -8.58 -26.54
CA VAL A 47 51.48 -8.97 -26.46
C VAL A 47 50.66 -7.94 -27.25
N ARG A 48 50.18 -8.32 -28.43
CA ARG A 48 49.19 -7.54 -29.18
C ARG A 48 47.89 -7.49 -28.38
N SER A 49 47.66 -6.38 -27.68
CA SER A 49 46.43 -6.09 -26.96
C SER A 49 45.24 -6.17 -27.93
N ARG A 50 44.31 -7.09 -27.66
CA ARG A 50 43.08 -7.27 -28.45
C ARG A 50 42.02 -6.27 -27.96
N PRO A 51 41.70 -5.19 -28.71
CA PRO A 51 40.73 -4.18 -28.23
C PRO A 51 39.30 -4.74 -28.14
N ALA A 52 38.99 -5.80 -28.89
CA ALA A 52 37.65 -6.40 -28.98
C ALA A 52 37.06 -6.85 -27.63
N LEU A 53 37.89 -7.26 -26.65
CA LEU A 53 37.39 -7.77 -25.37
C LEU A 53 36.78 -6.65 -24.48
N LEU A 54 37.30 -5.43 -24.59
CA LEU A 54 36.79 -4.28 -23.81
C LEU A 54 35.42 -3.79 -24.32
N LEU A 55 35.17 -3.89 -25.63
CA LEU A 55 33.89 -3.51 -26.22
C LEU A 55 32.74 -4.44 -25.80
N VAL A 56 33.01 -5.73 -25.61
CA VAL A 56 31.99 -6.70 -25.13
C VAL A 56 31.62 -6.43 -23.67
N LEU A 57 32.60 -6.12 -22.81
CA LEU A 57 32.31 -5.71 -21.42
C LEU A 57 31.56 -4.37 -21.32
N ALA A 58 31.86 -3.41 -22.20
CA ALA A 58 31.14 -2.13 -22.25
C ALA A 58 29.67 -2.30 -22.64
N ALA A 59 29.34 -3.22 -23.56
CA ALA A 59 27.96 -3.50 -23.97
C ALA A 59 27.11 -4.11 -22.83
N ILE A 60 27.71 -4.97 -21.99
CA ILE A 60 27.02 -5.62 -20.87
C ILE A 60 26.67 -4.61 -19.75
N LEU A 61 27.50 -3.58 -19.54
CA LEU A 61 27.29 -2.56 -18.51
C LEU A 61 26.14 -1.56 -18.83
N LEU A 62 25.65 -1.53 -20.07
CA LEU A 62 24.49 -0.72 -20.46
C LEU A 62 23.16 -1.46 -20.30
N ALA A 63 23.19 -2.78 -20.10
CA ALA A 63 22.02 -3.60 -19.80
C ALA A 63 21.75 -3.69 -18.28
N ALA A 64 21.82 -2.55 -17.58
CA ALA A 64 21.14 -2.45 -16.30
C ALA A 64 19.65 -2.71 -16.54
N PRO A 65 18.96 -3.59 -15.78
CA PRO A 65 17.52 -3.66 -15.88
C PRO A 65 16.97 -2.27 -15.54
N ALA A 66 16.06 -1.77 -16.37
CA ALA A 66 15.31 -0.56 -16.05
C ALA A 66 14.42 -0.87 -14.85
N GLY A 67 15.00 -0.75 -13.65
CA GLY A 67 14.38 -1.11 -12.37
C GLY A 67 13.08 -0.33 -12.24
N ALA A 68 11.96 -1.03 -12.48
CA ALA A 68 10.73 -0.40 -12.93
C ALA A 68 10.30 0.66 -11.91
N GLN A 69 10.35 1.93 -12.34
CA GLN A 69 10.31 3.06 -11.44
C GLN A 69 9.02 3.04 -10.62
N GLN A 70 9.17 2.97 -9.29
CA GLN A 70 8.07 2.97 -8.35
C GLN A 70 7.14 4.14 -8.64
N LEU A 71 5.85 3.83 -8.76
CA LEU A 71 4.83 4.81 -9.09
C LEU A 71 4.55 5.69 -7.88
N PRO A 72 4.38 7.01 -8.04
CA PRO A 72 3.81 7.83 -6.96
C PRO A 72 2.41 7.28 -6.65
N ILE A 73 2.04 7.16 -5.38
CA ILE A 73 0.73 6.62 -4.99
C ILE A 73 -0.21 7.72 -4.53
N PHE A 74 -1.42 7.71 -5.11
CA PHE A 74 -2.60 8.31 -4.51
C PHE A 74 -3.26 7.23 -3.64
N ASP A 75 -3.23 7.40 -2.31
CA ASP A 75 -3.88 6.45 -1.40
C ASP A 75 -5.36 6.82 -1.23
N ALA A 76 -6.26 5.99 -1.77
CA ALA A 76 -7.69 6.26 -1.73
C ALA A 76 -8.37 5.90 -0.39
N HIS A 77 -7.63 5.43 0.62
CA HIS A 77 -8.21 4.99 1.88
C HIS A 77 -7.27 5.19 3.08
N ILE A 78 -7.33 6.37 3.72
CA ILE A 78 -6.67 6.65 5.01
C ILE A 78 -7.68 7.06 6.09
N HIS A 79 -7.47 6.54 7.30
CA HIS A 79 -8.13 6.99 8.52
C HIS A 79 -7.16 7.62 9.51
N TYR A 80 -7.57 8.77 10.05
CA TYR A 80 -6.83 9.52 11.08
C TYR A 80 -7.83 10.00 12.14
N SER A 81 -8.37 9.05 12.89
CA SER A 81 -9.41 9.21 13.90
C SER A 81 -8.82 9.57 15.27
N GLU A 82 -9.68 9.74 16.29
CA GLU A 82 -9.27 10.23 17.61
C GLU A 82 -8.07 9.48 18.25
N PRO A 83 -8.03 8.13 18.29
CA PRO A 83 -6.87 7.40 18.80
C PRO A 83 -5.57 7.65 18.01
N ASP A 84 -5.69 8.03 16.73
CA ASP A 84 -4.55 8.21 15.84
C ASP A 84 -3.87 9.56 16.07
N TRP A 85 -4.63 10.64 16.28
CA TRP A 85 -4.02 11.96 16.52
C TRP A 85 -3.46 12.13 17.94
N ASP A 86 -3.93 11.34 18.90
CA ASP A 86 -3.35 11.27 20.25
C ASP A 86 -1.99 10.53 20.24
N ALA A 87 -1.79 9.60 19.31
CA ALA A 87 -0.55 8.81 19.18
C ALA A 87 0.44 9.38 18.13
N LEU A 88 -0.05 10.05 17.09
CA LEU A 88 0.72 10.51 15.93
C LEU A 88 0.33 11.96 15.58
N THR A 89 1.26 12.91 15.65
CA THR A 89 0.98 14.29 15.22
C THR A 89 0.67 14.38 13.71
N PRO A 90 0.01 15.45 13.23
CA PRO A 90 -0.23 15.66 11.80
C PRO A 90 1.05 15.58 10.95
N GLU A 91 2.16 16.16 11.43
CA GLU A 91 3.48 16.07 10.78
C GLU A 91 3.98 14.63 10.73
N ARG A 92 3.72 13.84 11.78
CA ARG A 92 4.15 12.44 11.85
C ARG A 92 3.37 11.57 10.87
N ALA A 93 2.05 11.75 10.80
CA ALA A 93 1.17 11.09 9.84
C ALA A 93 1.57 11.42 8.39
N LEU A 94 1.69 12.71 8.05
CA LEU A 94 2.15 13.16 6.74
C LEU A 94 3.57 12.66 6.40
N SER A 95 4.46 12.58 7.39
CA SER A 95 5.80 12.01 7.20
C SER A 95 5.80 10.49 6.99
N ILE A 96 4.80 9.76 7.48
CA ILE A 96 4.62 8.33 7.18
C ILE A 96 4.22 8.16 5.71
N LEU A 97 3.18 8.89 5.26
CA LEU A 97 2.69 8.86 3.87
C LEU A 97 3.81 9.19 2.87
N ALA A 98 4.50 10.33 3.07
CA ALA A 98 5.60 10.74 2.20
C ALA A 98 6.77 9.73 2.18
N ARG A 99 7.08 9.08 3.31
CA ARG A 99 8.08 8.01 3.41
C ARG A 99 7.56 6.62 2.99
N ALA A 100 6.35 6.56 2.43
CA ALA A 100 5.77 5.40 1.76
C ALA A 100 5.55 5.66 0.26
N ASN A 101 6.03 6.80 -0.29
CA ASN A 101 5.77 7.25 -1.66
C ASN A 101 4.28 7.59 -1.96
N VAL A 102 3.49 7.82 -0.90
CA VAL A 102 2.14 8.39 -1.01
C VAL A 102 2.28 9.91 -1.06
N PHE A 103 1.92 10.50 -2.21
CA PHE A 103 2.02 11.97 -2.43
C PHE A 103 0.68 12.67 -2.22
N ARG A 104 -0.44 11.95 -2.42
CA ARG A 104 -1.80 12.41 -2.09
C ARG A 104 -2.59 11.28 -1.45
N ALA A 105 -3.56 11.61 -0.59
CA ALA A 105 -4.43 10.64 0.05
C ALA A 105 -5.86 11.16 0.26
N ILE A 106 -6.85 10.27 0.13
CA ILE A 106 -8.19 10.47 0.70
C ILE A 106 -8.10 10.18 2.19
N VAL A 107 -8.39 11.18 3.01
CA VAL A 107 -8.47 11.05 4.47
C VAL A 107 -9.90 11.22 4.91
N SER A 108 -10.36 10.33 5.79
CA SER A 108 -11.57 10.51 6.59
C SER A 108 -11.33 10.13 8.05
N SER A 109 -12.12 10.63 8.99
CA SER A 109 -11.86 10.42 10.43
C SER A 109 -13.12 10.42 11.28
N THR A 110 -13.06 9.78 12.45
CA THR A 110 -14.10 9.80 13.48
C THR A 110 -13.55 10.41 14.78
N PRO A 111 -14.07 11.57 15.24
CA PRO A 111 -14.81 12.57 14.46
C PRO A 111 -13.96 13.20 13.34
N ASP A 112 -14.59 14.04 12.52
CA ASP A 112 -14.01 14.67 11.31
C ASP A 112 -12.81 15.63 11.58
N ASP A 113 -12.53 15.96 12.83
CA ASP A 113 -11.47 16.90 13.23
C ASP A 113 -10.06 16.45 12.83
N GLY A 114 -9.79 15.15 12.74
CA GLY A 114 -8.52 14.62 12.21
C GLY A 114 -8.33 14.90 10.73
N THR A 115 -9.39 14.71 9.94
CA THR A 115 -9.44 15.01 8.50
C THR A 115 -9.17 16.49 8.25
N VAL A 116 -9.79 17.37 9.06
CA VAL A 116 -9.53 18.81 9.05
C VAL A 116 -8.07 19.12 9.40
N ARG A 117 -7.51 18.53 10.46
CA ARG A 117 -6.10 18.76 10.87
C ARG A 117 -5.09 18.37 9.79
N LEU A 118 -5.27 17.23 9.10
CA LEU A 118 -4.38 16.85 8.00
C LEU A 118 -4.59 17.75 6.78
N TYR A 119 -5.83 18.12 6.46
CA TYR A 119 -6.14 18.99 5.33
C TYR A 119 -5.57 20.40 5.51
N GLU A 120 -5.77 21.04 6.66
CA GLU A 120 -5.22 22.37 6.98
C GLU A 120 -3.68 22.37 6.92
N ARG A 121 -3.04 21.23 7.25
CA ARG A 121 -1.59 21.08 7.22
C ARG A 121 -1.02 20.79 5.82
N ALA A 122 -1.78 20.17 4.94
CA ALA A 122 -1.35 19.76 3.60
C ALA A 122 -2.50 19.75 2.56
N PRO A 123 -3.11 20.91 2.23
CA PRO A 123 -4.36 20.95 1.44
C PRO A 123 -4.24 20.52 -0.02
N ARG A 124 -3.01 20.38 -0.54
CA ARG A 124 -2.73 19.79 -1.85
C ARG A 124 -2.53 18.27 -1.78
N GLY A 125 -2.03 17.77 -0.65
CA GLY A 125 -1.79 16.35 -0.37
C GLY A 125 -3.04 15.61 0.09
N ILE A 126 -3.97 16.29 0.77
CA ILE A 126 -5.11 15.64 1.42
C ILE A 126 -6.40 15.95 0.67
N VAL A 127 -7.16 14.91 0.38
CA VAL A 127 -8.51 14.96 -0.18
C VAL A 127 -9.50 14.62 0.94
N PRO A 128 -10.14 15.62 1.58
CA PRO A 128 -10.93 15.37 2.78
C PRO A 128 -12.28 14.74 2.46
N PHE A 129 -12.59 13.65 3.16
CA PHE A 129 -13.85 12.92 3.11
C PHE A 129 -14.50 12.93 4.51
N LEU A 130 -15.76 13.33 4.58
CA LEU A 130 -16.49 13.54 5.84
C LEU A 130 -17.19 12.23 6.27
N ARG A 131 -16.69 11.53 7.28
CA ARG A 131 -17.43 10.37 7.83
C ARG A 131 -18.74 10.86 8.47
N PRO A 132 -19.87 10.14 8.32
CA PRO A 132 -21.13 10.48 8.99
C PRO A 132 -21.11 10.11 10.49
N TYR A 133 -19.95 10.21 11.14
CA TYR A 133 -19.68 9.74 12.49
C TYR A 133 -19.09 10.87 13.34
N ARG A 134 -19.73 11.12 14.49
CA ARG A 134 -19.28 11.99 15.58
C ARG A 134 -18.51 11.18 16.64
N SER A 135 -18.84 9.90 16.76
CA SER A 135 -18.19 8.91 17.62
C SER A 135 -18.27 7.51 17.00
N ALA A 136 -17.53 6.55 17.56
CA ALA A 136 -17.58 5.15 17.10
C ALA A 136 -18.99 4.50 17.19
N VAL A 137 -19.86 4.99 18.09
CA VAL A 137 -21.23 4.48 18.26
C VAL A 137 -22.09 4.71 17.01
N ASP A 138 -21.84 5.80 16.28
CA ASP A 138 -22.60 6.15 15.08
C ASP A 138 -22.42 5.12 13.96
N GLY A 139 -21.33 4.35 13.98
CA GLY A 139 -21.06 3.26 13.04
C GLY A 139 -22.22 2.26 12.88
N ALA A 140 -22.98 2.02 13.96
CA ALA A 140 -24.11 1.09 13.97
C ALA A 140 -25.49 1.77 13.81
N THR A 141 -25.59 3.09 13.86
CA THR A 141 -26.88 3.82 13.98
C THR A 141 -27.09 4.95 12.98
N TRP A 142 -26.04 5.44 12.33
CA TRP A 142 -26.04 6.68 11.53
C TRP A 142 -27.15 6.75 10.48
N ALA A 143 -27.48 5.63 9.83
CA ALA A 143 -28.49 5.55 8.78
C ALA A 143 -29.91 5.99 9.24
N ARG A 144 -30.17 5.99 10.56
CA ARG A 144 -31.47 6.34 11.15
C ARG A 144 -31.43 7.54 12.12
N ASP A 145 -30.26 8.07 12.51
CA ASP A 145 -30.17 9.21 13.42
C ASP A 145 -30.24 10.57 12.66
N PRO A 146 -31.34 11.36 12.79
CA PRO A 146 -31.42 12.67 12.14
C PRO A 146 -30.37 13.66 12.64
N ALA A 147 -29.80 13.48 13.85
CA ALA A 147 -28.71 14.31 14.34
C ALA A 147 -27.36 14.00 13.66
N VAL A 148 -27.22 12.88 12.94
CA VAL A 148 -26.10 12.68 12.00
C VAL A 148 -26.29 13.49 10.73
N ALA A 149 -27.51 13.53 10.17
CA ALA A 149 -27.80 14.37 9.00
C ALA A 149 -27.47 15.85 9.28
N ALA A 150 -27.94 16.37 10.41
CA ALA A 150 -27.65 17.74 10.86
C ALA A 150 -26.14 17.99 11.06
N TYR A 151 -25.40 17.04 11.64
CA TYR A 151 -23.95 17.12 11.79
C TYR A 151 -23.23 17.19 10.44
N VAL A 152 -23.59 16.33 9.48
CA VAL A 152 -22.98 16.33 8.15
C VAL A 152 -23.29 17.64 7.41
N GLU A 153 -24.53 18.10 7.45
CA GLU A 153 -24.94 19.38 6.85
C GLU A 153 -24.19 20.59 7.45
N GLU A 154 -23.94 20.58 8.77
CA GLU A 154 -23.12 21.62 9.42
C GLU A 154 -21.66 21.56 8.97
N ARG A 155 -21.02 20.38 9.00
CA ARG A 155 -19.61 20.24 8.60
C ARG A 155 -19.42 20.62 7.13
N LEU A 156 -20.30 20.21 6.22
CA LEU A 156 -20.22 20.48 4.77
C LEU A 156 -20.13 21.98 4.43
N LYS A 157 -20.62 22.89 5.28
CA LYS A 157 -20.47 24.35 5.10
C LYS A 157 -19.02 24.82 4.99
N ARG A 158 -18.05 24.04 5.46
CA ARG A 158 -16.61 24.31 5.28
C ARG A 158 -16.15 24.26 3.81
N GLY A 159 -16.89 23.62 2.90
CA GLY A 159 -16.60 23.58 1.45
C GLY A 159 -15.37 22.75 1.02
N ILE A 160 -14.58 22.23 1.96
CA ILE A 160 -13.32 21.51 1.68
C ILE A 160 -13.53 20.11 1.09
N TYR A 161 -14.62 19.43 1.45
CA TYR A 161 -14.79 17.98 1.21
C TYR A 161 -14.95 17.62 -0.26
N ARG A 162 -14.55 16.39 -0.60
CA ARG A 162 -14.76 15.78 -1.92
C ARG A 162 -15.54 14.45 -1.85
N GLY A 163 -15.87 13.98 -0.65
CA GLY A 163 -16.75 12.85 -0.41
C GLY A 163 -17.32 12.80 1.01
N ILE A 164 -18.27 11.88 1.21
CA ILE A 164 -18.89 11.55 2.49
C ILE A 164 -18.68 10.05 2.75
N GLY A 165 -18.24 9.68 3.95
CA GLY A 165 -17.72 8.36 4.29
C GLY A 165 -16.19 8.38 4.53
N GLU A 166 -15.48 7.25 4.62
CA GLU A 166 -16.00 5.87 4.63
C GLU A 166 -17.13 5.68 5.67
N PHE A 167 -18.19 4.97 5.24
CA PHE A 167 -19.31 4.56 6.08
C PHE A 167 -19.67 3.09 5.84
N HIS A 168 -20.09 2.42 6.90
CA HIS A 168 -20.64 1.07 6.88
C HIS A 168 -22.13 1.10 6.57
N LEU A 169 -22.61 0.23 5.68
CA LEU A 169 -24.03 0.11 5.35
C LEU A 169 -24.40 -1.32 4.94
N GLY A 170 -25.63 -1.75 5.28
CA GLY A 170 -26.25 -2.98 4.78
C GLY A 170 -27.53 -2.73 3.99
N ALA A 171 -27.95 -3.68 3.16
CA ALA A 171 -29.03 -3.53 2.17
C ALA A 171 -30.40 -3.11 2.75
N ALA A 172 -30.66 -3.42 4.03
CA ALA A 172 -31.86 -2.99 4.76
C ALA A 172 -31.92 -1.48 5.01
N ASP A 173 -30.77 -0.80 5.02
CA ASP A 173 -30.61 0.57 5.50
C ASP A 173 -30.43 1.59 4.37
N VAL A 174 -30.20 1.14 3.14
CA VAL A 174 -30.00 1.97 1.93
C VAL A 174 -31.12 2.98 1.69
N GLU A 175 -32.32 2.67 2.17
CA GLU A 175 -33.53 3.50 2.03
C GLU A 175 -33.89 4.28 3.29
N ALA A 176 -33.08 4.23 4.34
CA ALA A 176 -33.33 4.95 5.57
C ALA A 176 -33.20 6.48 5.36
N PRO A 177 -33.90 7.32 6.16
CA PRO A 177 -34.01 8.75 5.89
C PRO A 177 -32.68 9.49 5.83
N VAL A 178 -31.70 9.11 6.67
CA VAL A 178 -30.37 9.75 6.68
C VAL A 178 -29.60 9.37 5.42
N VAL A 179 -29.61 8.10 5.00
CA VAL A 179 -28.94 7.67 3.76
C VAL A 179 -29.52 8.40 2.54
N LYS A 180 -30.85 8.55 2.46
CA LYS A 180 -31.53 9.36 1.43
C LYS A 180 -31.06 10.83 1.45
N ARG A 181 -30.93 11.44 2.63
CA ARG A 181 -30.44 12.83 2.77
C ARG A 181 -28.97 12.96 2.37
N ILE A 182 -28.11 12.04 2.81
CA ILE A 182 -26.68 12.01 2.48
C ILE A 182 -26.45 11.80 0.97
N ALA A 183 -27.22 10.91 0.33
CA ALA A 183 -27.17 10.75 -1.13
C ALA A 183 -27.60 12.01 -1.89
N ALA A 184 -28.66 12.69 -1.44
CA ALA A 184 -29.11 13.95 -2.02
C ALA A 184 -28.08 15.09 -1.85
N LEU A 185 -27.40 15.16 -0.70
CA LEU A 185 -26.30 16.10 -0.48
C LEU A 185 -25.09 15.78 -1.38
N ALA A 186 -24.78 14.49 -1.58
CA ALA A 186 -23.69 14.09 -2.46
C ALA A 186 -23.97 14.43 -3.94
N GLU A 187 -25.20 14.23 -4.42
CA GLU A 187 -25.63 14.71 -5.75
C GLU A 187 -25.54 16.24 -5.84
N GLN A 188 -26.12 16.97 -4.88
CA GLN A 188 -26.17 18.43 -4.86
C GLN A 188 -24.76 19.08 -4.87
N HIS A 189 -23.79 18.47 -4.18
CA HIS A 189 -22.43 19.01 -4.03
C HIS A 189 -21.37 18.32 -4.93
N GLY A 190 -21.77 17.38 -5.79
CA GLY A 190 -20.86 16.64 -6.70
C GLY A 190 -19.87 15.69 -5.99
N LEU A 191 -20.15 15.36 -4.74
CA LEU A 191 -19.30 14.57 -3.84
C LEU A 191 -19.39 13.08 -4.15
N PHE A 192 -18.38 12.33 -3.72
CA PHE A 192 -18.50 10.87 -3.61
C PHE A 192 -19.25 10.45 -2.35
N LEU A 193 -19.85 9.26 -2.39
CA LEU A 193 -20.06 8.43 -1.20
C LEU A 193 -19.00 7.33 -1.16
N HIS A 194 -18.23 7.23 -0.06
CA HIS A 194 -17.32 6.12 0.19
C HIS A 194 -18.03 5.08 1.05
N ALA A 195 -18.42 3.95 0.43
CA ALA A 195 -19.28 2.95 1.04
C ALA A 195 -18.51 1.64 1.30
N HIS A 196 -18.43 1.26 2.58
CA HIS A 196 -18.10 -0.08 3.05
C HIS A 196 -19.40 -0.88 3.11
N ALA A 197 -19.58 -1.74 2.12
CA ALA A 197 -20.85 -2.40 1.80
C ALA A 197 -20.58 -3.69 1.03
N ASP A 198 -21.45 -4.69 1.16
CA ASP A 198 -21.42 -5.88 0.30
C ASP A 198 -21.91 -5.57 -1.14
N ASP A 199 -21.81 -6.57 -2.04
CA ASP A 199 -22.15 -6.42 -3.45
C ASP A 199 -23.67 -6.17 -3.66
N VAL A 200 -24.52 -6.79 -2.84
CA VAL A 200 -25.97 -6.56 -2.80
C VAL A 200 -26.28 -5.11 -2.40
N THR A 201 -25.59 -4.58 -1.39
CA THR A 201 -25.81 -3.24 -0.84
C THR A 201 -25.29 -2.15 -1.78
N ILE A 202 -24.11 -2.33 -2.40
CA ILE A 202 -23.62 -1.36 -3.39
C ILE A 202 -24.46 -1.36 -4.67
N GLU A 203 -24.97 -2.53 -5.10
CA GLU A 203 -25.89 -2.64 -6.24
C GLU A 203 -27.22 -1.93 -5.94
N LYS A 204 -27.74 -2.05 -4.70
CA LYS A 204 -28.93 -1.32 -4.26
C LYS A 204 -28.68 0.19 -4.16
N LEU A 205 -27.54 0.63 -3.63
CA LEU A 205 -27.12 2.05 -3.62
C LEU A 205 -27.07 2.62 -5.04
N ALA A 206 -26.35 1.95 -5.94
CA ALA A 206 -26.15 2.40 -7.33
C ALA A 206 -27.45 2.37 -8.16
N THR A 207 -28.38 1.48 -7.84
CA THR A 207 -29.71 1.44 -8.47
C THR A 207 -30.62 2.57 -7.99
N LEU A 208 -30.60 2.91 -6.69
CA LEU A 208 -31.48 3.94 -6.11
C LEU A 208 -30.94 5.36 -6.27
N TYR A 209 -29.63 5.54 -6.34
CA TYR A 209 -28.96 6.84 -6.45
C TYR A 209 -28.03 6.92 -7.69
N PRO A 210 -28.53 6.66 -8.91
CA PRO A 210 -27.69 6.41 -10.10
C PRO A 210 -26.85 7.60 -10.59
N LYS A 211 -27.09 8.81 -10.06
CA LYS A 211 -26.30 10.01 -10.33
C LYS A 211 -25.17 10.25 -9.33
N VAL A 212 -25.19 9.58 -8.17
CA VAL A 212 -24.21 9.78 -7.10
C VAL A 212 -22.93 9.03 -7.45
N ARG A 213 -21.78 9.67 -7.24
CA ARG A 213 -20.45 9.06 -7.44
C ARG A 213 -20.20 8.12 -6.26
N LEU A 214 -20.03 6.83 -6.51
CA LEU A 214 -19.77 5.83 -5.47
C LEU A 214 -18.30 5.41 -5.52
N LEU A 215 -17.63 5.40 -4.37
CA LEU A 215 -16.36 4.72 -4.15
C LEU A 215 -16.64 3.53 -3.24
N TRP A 216 -16.36 2.32 -3.71
CA TRP A 216 -16.67 1.08 -3.01
C TRP A 216 -15.42 0.56 -2.31
N ALA A 217 -15.41 0.70 -0.97
CA ALA A 217 -14.29 0.33 -0.12
C ALA A 217 -13.96 -1.16 -0.27
N HIS A 218 -12.67 -1.49 -0.41
CA HIS A 218 -12.16 -2.86 -0.56
C HIS A 218 -12.85 -3.66 -1.70
N ALA A 219 -13.51 -3.01 -2.67
CA ALA A 219 -14.41 -3.63 -3.65
C ALA A 219 -15.38 -4.65 -3.00
N GLY A 220 -15.90 -4.31 -1.81
CA GLY A 220 -16.83 -5.14 -1.04
C GLY A 220 -16.22 -6.25 -0.21
N MET A 221 -14.91 -6.19 0.08
CA MET A 221 -14.11 -7.12 0.90
C MET A 221 -13.99 -8.57 0.38
N THR A 222 -15.09 -9.18 -0.05
CA THR A 222 -15.19 -10.60 -0.44
C THR A 222 -15.80 -10.81 -1.83
N ALA A 223 -16.30 -9.76 -2.48
CA ALA A 223 -16.91 -9.86 -3.81
C ALA A 223 -15.87 -10.30 -4.86
N SER A 224 -16.20 -11.32 -5.65
CA SER A 224 -15.29 -11.91 -6.65
C SER A 224 -14.96 -10.94 -7.79
N PRO A 225 -13.86 -11.14 -8.55
CA PRO A 225 -13.57 -10.35 -9.75
C PRO A 225 -14.72 -10.33 -10.77
N ALA A 226 -15.45 -11.44 -10.91
CA ALA A 226 -16.63 -11.52 -11.78
C ALA A 226 -17.79 -10.66 -11.24
N THR A 227 -18.01 -10.66 -9.92
CA THR A 227 -19.00 -9.81 -9.25
C THR A 227 -18.66 -8.32 -9.41
N VAL A 228 -17.41 -7.93 -9.12
CA VAL A 228 -16.93 -6.55 -9.24
C VAL A 228 -17.03 -6.08 -10.69
N GLY A 229 -16.61 -6.90 -11.65
CA GLY A 229 -16.73 -6.61 -13.08
C GLY A 229 -18.17 -6.36 -13.53
N ARG A 230 -19.11 -7.26 -13.17
CA ARG A 230 -20.54 -7.12 -13.45
C ARG A 230 -21.12 -5.78 -12.94
N LEU A 231 -20.67 -5.33 -11.77
CA LEU A 231 -21.14 -4.07 -11.18
C LEU A 231 -20.51 -2.84 -11.84
N LEU A 232 -19.21 -2.89 -12.19
CA LEU A 232 -18.54 -1.82 -12.94
C LEU A 232 -19.06 -1.68 -14.39
N ASP A 233 -19.46 -2.79 -15.01
CA ASP A 233 -20.15 -2.83 -16.31
C ASP A 233 -21.54 -2.17 -16.22
N ARG A 234 -22.31 -2.49 -15.15
CA ARG A 234 -23.70 -2.05 -14.98
C ARG A 234 -23.82 -0.58 -14.55
N PHE A 235 -22.93 -0.10 -13.69
CA PHE A 235 -23.06 1.21 -13.05
C PHE A 235 -21.91 2.15 -13.43
N PRO A 236 -22.12 3.16 -14.29
CA PRO A 236 -21.03 4.04 -14.76
C PRO A 236 -20.47 4.99 -13.68
N MET A 237 -21.19 5.17 -12.57
CA MET A 237 -20.81 6.05 -11.45
C MET A 237 -20.17 5.30 -10.27
N LEU A 238 -19.74 4.05 -10.47
CA LEU A 238 -19.12 3.21 -9.45
C LEU A 238 -17.58 3.12 -9.62
N TRP A 239 -16.82 3.40 -8.58
CA TRP A 239 -15.38 3.18 -8.52
C TRP A 239 -15.07 2.14 -7.45
N ALA A 240 -14.02 1.35 -7.68
CA ALA A 240 -13.61 0.28 -6.77
C ALA A 240 -12.25 0.60 -6.15
N GLU A 241 -12.18 0.50 -4.82
CA GLU A 241 -11.01 0.75 -3.99
C GLU A 241 -10.44 -0.60 -3.54
N LEU A 242 -9.12 -0.82 -3.57
CA LEU A 242 -8.49 -2.14 -3.43
C LEU A 242 -7.71 -2.37 -2.13
N SER A 243 -7.77 -1.46 -1.16
CA SER A 243 -7.20 -1.69 0.19
C SER A 243 -7.76 -2.95 0.83
N LEU A 244 -6.94 -3.60 1.66
CA LEU A 244 -7.21 -4.90 2.32
C LEU A 244 -7.44 -6.12 1.40
N ARG A 245 -7.50 -5.99 0.08
CA ARG A 245 -7.77 -7.09 -0.86
C ARG A 245 -6.52 -7.92 -1.18
N SER A 246 -6.18 -8.82 -0.26
CA SER A 246 -5.09 -9.80 -0.40
C SER A 246 -5.29 -10.81 -1.54
N ASP A 247 -6.51 -10.96 -2.06
CA ASP A 247 -6.86 -11.79 -3.22
C ASP A 247 -6.54 -11.11 -4.57
N VAL A 248 -6.26 -9.80 -4.61
CA VAL A 248 -5.76 -9.13 -5.83
C VAL A 248 -4.38 -9.67 -6.21
N ALA A 249 -3.51 -9.91 -5.22
CA ALA A 249 -2.16 -10.38 -5.44
C ALA A 249 -1.71 -11.40 -4.37
N PRO A 250 -2.28 -12.62 -4.33
CA PRO A 250 -1.97 -13.61 -3.31
C PRO A 250 -0.49 -13.99 -3.33
N GLY A 251 0.21 -13.72 -2.24
CA GLY A 251 1.66 -13.92 -2.14
C GLY A 251 2.49 -12.98 -3.04
N GLY A 252 1.93 -11.85 -3.48
CA GLY A 252 2.58 -10.87 -4.34
C GLY A 252 2.40 -11.11 -5.85
N THR A 253 1.96 -12.30 -6.27
CA THR A 253 1.63 -12.58 -7.67
C THR A 253 0.22 -12.05 -7.97
N LEU A 254 0.08 -11.15 -8.95
CA LEU A 254 -1.22 -10.63 -9.40
C LEU A 254 -2.11 -11.78 -9.91
N ASP A 255 -3.32 -11.90 -9.36
CA ASP A 255 -4.27 -12.93 -9.82
C ASP A 255 -4.71 -12.64 -11.28
N PRO A 256 -4.76 -13.64 -12.17
CA PRO A 256 -5.10 -13.41 -13.58
C PRO A 256 -6.51 -12.84 -13.83
N ALA A 257 -7.50 -13.18 -13.00
CA ALA A 257 -8.86 -12.65 -13.15
C ALA A 257 -8.94 -11.19 -12.66
N TRP A 258 -8.25 -10.87 -11.56
CA TRP A 258 -8.05 -9.50 -11.10
C TRP A 258 -7.27 -8.65 -12.10
N GLY A 259 -6.16 -9.14 -12.64
CA GLY A 259 -5.36 -8.45 -13.66
C GLY A 259 -6.18 -8.15 -14.91
N ALA A 260 -6.91 -9.14 -15.45
CA ALA A 260 -7.80 -8.95 -16.59
C ALA A 260 -8.93 -7.93 -16.30
N LEU A 261 -9.51 -7.97 -15.10
CA LEU A 261 -10.54 -7.04 -14.67
C LEU A 261 -10.02 -5.60 -14.55
N ILE A 262 -8.85 -5.42 -13.95
CA ILE A 262 -8.20 -4.11 -13.75
C ILE A 262 -7.81 -3.50 -15.10
N VAL A 263 -7.28 -4.29 -16.05
CA VAL A 263 -7.03 -3.83 -17.42
C VAL A 263 -8.34 -3.43 -18.12
N ARG A 264 -9.42 -4.21 -17.98
CA ARG A 264 -10.72 -3.93 -18.61
C ARG A 264 -11.38 -2.64 -18.10
N HIS A 265 -11.15 -2.30 -16.83
CA HIS A 265 -11.73 -1.14 -16.15
C HIS A 265 -10.66 -0.18 -15.60
N ALA A 266 -9.58 0.03 -16.34
CA ALA A 266 -8.38 0.76 -15.89
C ALA A 266 -8.67 2.17 -15.32
N ASP A 267 -9.75 2.83 -15.76
CA ASP A 267 -10.17 4.17 -15.31
C ASP A 267 -11.14 4.16 -14.11
N ARG A 268 -11.34 3.00 -13.46
CA ARG A 268 -12.34 2.76 -12.41
C ARG A 268 -11.78 2.19 -11.09
N PHE A 269 -10.52 1.77 -11.06
CA PHE A 269 -9.85 1.24 -9.87
C PHE A 269 -8.93 2.26 -9.20
N LEU A 270 -8.87 2.21 -7.86
CA LEU A 270 -7.92 2.94 -7.02
C LEU A 270 -7.33 1.99 -5.97
N VAL A 271 -6.15 2.34 -5.45
CA VAL A 271 -5.46 1.62 -4.37
C VAL A 271 -5.46 2.44 -3.08
N GLY A 272 -5.35 1.78 -1.94
CA GLY A 272 -5.20 2.42 -0.64
C GLY A 272 -4.68 1.46 0.42
N THR A 273 -4.44 1.95 1.65
CA THR A 273 -3.86 1.12 2.73
C THR A 273 -4.80 0.81 3.90
N ASP A 274 -5.86 1.61 4.07
CA ASP A 274 -6.84 1.56 5.16
C ASP A 274 -6.23 1.48 6.57
N THR A 275 -6.05 2.67 7.16
CA THR A 275 -5.53 2.85 8.52
C THR A 275 -6.61 2.86 9.60
N TRP A 276 -7.64 2.01 9.52
CA TRP A 276 -8.74 1.90 10.51
C TRP A 276 -8.34 1.65 11.98
N THR A 277 -7.08 1.33 12.26
CA THR A 277 -6.51 1.39 13.61
C THR A 277 -5.17 2.13 13.61
N THR A 278 -4.80 2.69 14.75
CA THR A 278 -3.51 3.37 14.96
C THR A 278 -2.30 2.49 14.64
N SER A 279 -2.39 1.18 14.87
CA SER A 279 -1.34 0.21 14.49
C SER A 279 -1.15 0.05 12.98
N ARG A 280 -2.17 0.29 12.15
CA ARG A 280 -2.06 0.23 10.68
C ARG A 280 -1.14 1.31 10.11
N TRP A 281 -0.98 2.44 10.80
CA TRP A 281 -0.03 3.49 10.41
C TRP A 281 1.43 3.00 10.35
N GLU A 282 1.77 1.92 11.08
CA GLU A 282 3.08 1.28 10.96
C GLU A 282 3.19 0.43 9.68
N SER A 283 2.07 -0.19 9.26
CA SER A 283 1.97 -1.06 8.08
C SER A 283 1.95 -0.32 6.74
N VAL A 284 1.54 0.96 6.70
CA VAL A 284 1.36 1.76 5.46
C VAL A 284 2.52 1.58 4.46
N ARG A 285 3.78 1.66 4.90
CA ARG A 285 4.92 1.50 3.98
C ARG A 285 4.95 0.11 3.33
N GLU A 286 4.64 -0.93 4.09
CA GLU A 286 4.73 -2.30 3.58
C GLU A 286 3.55 -2.62 2.66
N SER A 287 2.33 -2.21 3.03
CA SER A 287 1.17 -2.31 2.13
C SER A 287 1.39 -1.54 0.82
N ILE A 288 2.04 -0.37 0.84
CA ILE A 288 2.44 0.28 -0.41
C ILE A 288 3.51 -0.53 -1.18
N ARG A 289 4.47 -1.21 -0.54
CA ARG A 289 5.39 -2.10 -1.28
C ARG A 289 4.67 -3.26 -1.95
N GLU A 290 3.72 -3.88 -1.26
CA GLU A 290 2.87 -4.94 -1.79
C GLU A 290 2.09 -4.44 -3.01
N THR A 291 1.48 -3.24 -2.90
CA THR A 291 0.82 -2.53 -4.01
C THR A 291 1.76 -2.27 -5.19
N GLN A 292 2.96 -1.72 -4.96
CA GLN A 292 3.97 -1.52 -6.02
C GLN A 292 4.30 -2.85 -6.72
N HIS A 293 4.47 -3.93 -5.97
CA HIS A 293 4.93 -5.22 -6.50
C HIS A 293 3.92 -5.84 -7.49
N TRP A 294 2.61 -5.74 -7.24
CA TRP A 294 1.60 -6.21 -8.19
C TRP A 294 1.27 -5.20 -9.30
N LEU A 295 1.41 -3.89 -9.05
CA LEU A 295 1.29 -2.88 -10.11
C LEU A 295 2.33 -3.07 -11.22
N LEU A 296 3.53 -3.59 -10.89
CA LEU A 296 4.56 -3.94 -11.88
C LEU A 296 4.20 -5.13 -12.80
N GLN A 297 3.10 -5.84 -12.52
CA GLN A 297 2.64 -6.99 -13.30
C GLN A 297 1.49 -6.60 -14.27
N LEU A 298 1.06 -5.33 -14.25
CA LEU A 298 0.10 -4.75 -15.19
C LEU A 298 0.81 -4.04 -16.38
N PRO A 299 0.11 -3.80 -17.50
CA PRO A 299 0.52 -2.82 -18.50
C PRO A 299 0.82 -1.46 -17.84
N ARG A 300 1.90 -0.80 -18.26
CA ARG A 300 2.44 0.38 -17.55
C ARG A 300 1.46 1.54 -17.46
N ASP A 301 0.65 1.76 -18.49
CA ASP A 301 -0.39 2.78 -18.55
C ASP A 301 -1.56 2.47 -17.60
N VAL A 302 -1.96 1.19 -17.49
CA VAL A 302 -2.95 0.71 -16.52
C VAL A 302 -2.41 0.87 -15.10
N ALA A 303 -1.15 0.50 -14.86
CA ALA A 303 -0.49 0.67 -13.58
C ALA A 303 -0.45 2.14 -13.13
N GLU A 304 -0.09 3.07 -14.02
CA GLU A 304 -0.07 4.52 -13.74
C GLU A 304 -1.48 5.08 -13.43
N LYS A 305 -2.51 4.65 -14.16
CA LYS A 305 -3.91 5.02 -13.86
C LYS A 305 -4.34 4.57 -12.46
N VAL A 306 -4.06 3.32 -12.10
CA VAL A 306 -4.51 2.70 -10.85
C VAL A 306 -3.69 3.19 -9.65
N ALA A 307 -2.39 3.46 -9.84
CA ALA A 307 -1.50 4.00 -8.81
C ALA A 307 -1.81 5.46 -8.42
N PHE A 308 -2.11 6.32 -9.39
CA PHE A 308 -2.38 7.75 -9.12
C PHE A 308 -3.31 8.45 -10.12
N GLY A 309 -3.26 8.11 -11.41
CA GLY A 309 -3.94 8.86 -12.46
C GLY A 309 -5.46 8.97 -12.28
N ASN A 310 -6.09 7.93 -11.72
CA ASN A 310 -7.51 7.96 -11.36
C ASN A 310 -7.79 8.86 -10.16
N GLY A 311 -6.95 8.82 -9.12
CA GLY A 311 -7.07 9.70 -7.95
C GLY A 311 -6.97 11.18 -8.34
N ASP A 312 -5.93 11.56 -9.09
CA ASP A 312 -5.75 12.94 -9.54
C ASP A 312 -6.87 13.42 -10.46
N ARG A 313 -7.36 12.56 -11.37
CA ARG A 313 -8.47 12.89 -12.29
C ARG A 313 -9.82 13.04 -11.58
N LEU A 314 -10.10 12.21 -10.56
CA LEU A 314 -11.37 12.24 -9.83
C LEU A 314 -11.40 13.31 -8.74
N PHE A 315 -10.23 13.68 -8.22
CA PHE A 315 -10.00 14.60 -7.12
C PHE A 315 -8.89 15.61 -7.47
N PRO A 316 -9.11 16.54 -8.42
CA PRO A 316 -8.12 17.56 -8.77
C PRO A 316 -7.68 18.36 -7.55
N THR A 317 -6.44 18.88 -7.60
CA THR A 317 -5.92 19.77 -6.56
C THR A 317 -6.73 21.08 -6.54
N PRO A 318 -7.08 21.64 -5.35
CA PRO A 318 -7.72 22.95 -5.24
C PRO A 318 -6.88 24.11 -5.81
#